data_AF-A0AAN8B8N4-F1
#
_entry.id   AF-A0AAN8B8N4-F1
#
_cell.length_a   1.000
_cell.length_b   1.000
_cell.length_c   1.000
_cell.angle_alpha   90.00
_cell.angle_beta   90.00
_cell.angle_gamma   90.00
#
_symmetry.space_group_name_H-M   'P 1'
#
loop_
_entity.id
_entity.type
_entity.pdbx_description
1 polymer ?
#
loop_
_entity_poly.entity_id
_entity_poly.type
_entity_poly.pdbx_seq_one_letter_code
_entity_poly.pdbx_strand_id
1 'polypeptide(L)'
;MLREAMESAKNATETSFYAVKLARQMMKVQRSLSKARKVLLDAIEKDQTSPKLYLNLLDLEYSGDVTQNEAEILACFDRALQSQMPLESRLLFCQRKVEFLEDFGSDVNVLGAAYEELQKLQKESEPAKRKAENGYDSTQEPDSKRQRVEDGSTGAATAATDPAANNTAYNNWYQQQYGGWGQNSWGQYNQYAQYNQYYPPPPT
;
A
#
# COMPACT_ATOMS: atom_id res chain seq x y z
N MET A 1 8.85 13.44 -20.19
CA MET A 1 8.16 12.12 -20.26
C MET A 1 7.29 11.77 -19.04
N LEU A 2 7.79 11.37 -17.86
CA LEU A 2 6.88 10.98 -16.74
C LEU A 2 6.10 12.15 -16.11
N ARG A 3 6.73 13.33 -15.98
CA ARG A 3 6.03 14.55 -15.49
C ARG A 3 4.94 14.99 -16.47
N GLU A 4 5.29 15.08 -17.75
CA GLU A 4 4.33 15.38 -18.83
C GLU A 4 3.17 14.37 -18.83
N ALA A 5 3.44 13.07 -18.64
CA ALA A 5 2.39 12.06 -18.57
C ALA A 5 1.44 12.25 -17.37
N MET A 6 1.93 12.74 -16.23
CA MET A 6 1.08 13.14 -15.10
C MET A 6 0.23 14.37 -15.43
N GLU A 7 0.76 15.32 -16.19
CA GLU A 7 0.04 16.54 -16.60
C GLU A 7 -1.03 16.26 -17.66
N SER A 8 -0.80 15.27 -18.53
CA SER A 8 -1.74 14.86 -19.58
C SER A 8 -2.68 13.72 -19.16
N ALA A 9 -2.60 13.23 -17.92
CA ALA A 9 -3.41 12.12 -17.44
C ALA A 9 -4.90 12.47 -17.42
N LYS A 10 -5.75 11.52 -17.83
CA LYS A 10 -7.18 11.75 -18.02
C LYS A 10 -7.98 11.73 -16.72
N ASN A 11 -7.45 11.07 -15.69
CA ASN A 11 -8.10 10.93 -14.40
C ASN A 11 -7.08 10.80 -13.25
N ALA A 12 -7.60 10.89 -12.03
CA ALA A 12 -6.82 10.76 -10.80
C ALA A 12 -6.05 9.43 -10.74
N THR A 13 -6.69 8.32 -11.08
CA THR A 13 -6.06 6.98 -11.08
C THR A 13 -4.83 6.90 -11.99
N GLU A 14 -4.91 7.44 -13.20
CA GLU A 14 -3.81 7.49 -14.16
C GLU A 14 -2.70 8.43 -13.68
N THR A 15 -3.06 9.58 -13.10
CA THR A 15 -2.11 10.50 -12.46
C THR A 15 -1.35 9.80 -11.33
N SER A 16 -2.08 9.09 -10.45
CA SER A 16 -1.54 8.32 -9.33
C SER A 16 -0.56 7.25 -9.79
N PHE A 17 -0.87 6.55 -10.90
CA PHE A 17 0.03 5.57 -11.49
C PHE A 17 1.37 6.20 -11.94
N TYR A 18 1.32 7.31 -12.68
CA TYR A 18 2.53 7.99 -13.13
C TYR A 18 3.31 8.63 -11.98
N ALA A 19 2.62 9.17 -10.97
CA ALA A 19 3.24 9.72 -9.77
C ALA A 19 4.07 8.65 -9.04
N VAL A 20 3.51 7.46 -8.83
CA VAL A 20 4.23 6.35 -8.21
C VAL A 20 5.45 5.93 -9.03
N LYS A 21 5.31 5.80 -10.35
CA LYS A 21 6.43 5.46 -11.23
C LYS A 21 7.54 6.51 -11.15
N LEU A 22 7.17 7.79 -11.15
CA LEU A 22 8.12 8.90 -11.04
C LEU A 22 8.83 8.89 -9.67
N ALA A 23 8.09 8.71 -8.58
CA ALA A 23 8.67 8.63 -7.23
C ALA A 23 9.66 7.47 -7.10
N ARG A 24 9.33 6.28 -7.63
CA ARG A 24 10.24 5.12 -7.65
C ARG A 24 11.50 5.39 -8.47
N GLN A 25 11.38 6.06 -9.63
CA GLN A 25 12.54 6.46 -10.42
C GLN A 25 13.42 7.46 -9.66
N MET A 26 12.82 8.46 -9.00
CA MET A 26 13.55 9.43 -8.18
C MET A 26 14.31 8.78 -7.04
N MET A 27 13.74 7.75 -6.40
CA MET A 27 14.40 6.98 -5.36
C MET A 27 15.52 6.10 -5.89
N LYS A 28 15.22 5.25 -6.88
CA LYS A 28 16.15 4.19 -7.30
C LYS A 28 17.25 4.67 -8.23
N VAL A 29 16.95 5.65 -9.07
CA VAL A 29 17.89 6.14 -10.09
C VAL A 29 18.54 7.45 -9.63
N GLN A 30 17.73 8.40 -9.17
CA GLN A 30 18.22 9.75 -8.82
C GLN A 30 18.65 9.87 -7.35
N ARG A 31 18.42 8.84 -6.53
CA ARG A 31 18.76 8.80 -5.08
C ARG A 31 18.24 10.01 -4.30
N SER A 32 17.07 10.53 -4.69
CA SER A 32 16.52 11.77 -4.16
C SER A 32 15.20 11.54 -3.43
N LEU A 33 15.28 11.27 -2.13
CA LEU A 33 14.13 11.00 -1.26
C LEU A 33 13.17 12.18 -1.18
N SER A 34 13.68 13.39 -0.96
CA SER A 34 12.85 14.61 -0.84
C SER A 34 11.97 14.86 -2.06
N LYS A 35 12.52 14.67 -3.27
CA LYS A 35 11.77 14.82 -4.53
C LYS A 35 10.72 13.71 -4.69
N ALA A 36 11.06 12.47 -4.35
CA ALA A 36 10.10 11.36 -4.41
C ALA A 36 8.93 11.58 -3.43
N ARG A 37 9.23 12.01 -2.19
CA ARG A 37 8.23 12.38 -1.17
C ARG A 37 7.30 13.46 -1.70
N LYS A 38 7.86 14.54 -2.25
CA LYS A 38 7.06 15.64 -2.81
C LYS A 38 6.12 15.15 -3.92
N VAL A 39 6.60 14.35 -4.86
CA VAL A 39 5.76 13.80 -5.93
C VAL A 39 4.58 12.98 -5.39
N LEU A 40 4.81 12.18 -4.34
CA LEU A 40 3.75 11.38 -3.73
C LEU A 40 2.75 12.24 -2.96
N LEU A 41 3.22 13.22 -2.18
CA LEU A 41 2.36 14.16 -1.45
C LEU A 41 1.49 14.98 -2.41
N ASP A 42 2.08 15.56 -3.47
CA ASP A 42 1.37 16.32 -4.50
C ASP A 42 0.29 15.45 -5.20
N ALA A 43 0.53 14.14 -5.33
CA ALA A 43 -0.45 13.21 -5.89
C ALA A 43 -1.56 12.84 -4.89
N ILE A 44 -1.23 12.69 -3.61
CA ILE A 44 -2.20 12.40 -2.53
C ILE A 44 -3.21 13.54 -2.40
N GLU A 45 -2.76 14.79 -2.53
CA GLU A 45 -3.66 15.95 -2.51
C GLU A 45 -4.73 15.88 -3.61
N LYS A 46 -4.40 15.28 -4.76
CA LYS A 46 -5.30 15.12 -5.91
C LYS A 46 -6.16 13.86 -5.84
N ASP A 47 -5.67 12.80 -5.20
CA ASP A 47 -6.32 11.49 -5.11
C ASP A 47 -6.20 10.91 -3.71
N GLN A 48 -7.01 11.45 -2.79
CA GLN A 48 -7.03 11.02 -1.39
C GLN A 48 -7.63 9.62 -1.20
N THR A 49 -8.22 9.03 -2.24
CA THR A 49 -8.93 7.75 -2.17
C THR A 49 -8.05 6.56 -2.53
N SER A 50 -6.84 6.80 -3.01
CA SER A 50 -5.94 5.77 -3.55
C SER A 50 -4.95 5.26 -2.49
N PRO A 51 -5.14 4.03 -1.95
CA PRO A 51 -4.23 3.50 -0.94
C PRO A 51 -2.84 3.19 -1.52
N LYS A 52 -2.73 3.09 -2.85
CA LYS A 52 -1.44 3.00 -3.56
C LYS A 52 -0.52 4.17 -3.24
N LEU A 53 -1.03 5.39 -3.19
CA LEU A 53 -0.19 6.55 -2.96
C LEU A 53 0.37 6.55 -1.54
N TYR A 54 -0.48 6.28 -0.54
CA TYR A 54 -0.08 6.17 0.86
C TYR A 54 0.89 5.01 1.10
N LEU A 55 0.67 3.85 0.47
CA LEU A 55 1.59 2.73 0.58
C LEU A 55 2.98 3.04 0.00
N ASN A 56 3.04 3.71 -1.15
CA ASN A 56 4.33 4.10 -1.72
C ASN A 56 5.02 5.20 -0.91
N LEU A 57 4.27 6.06 -0.22
CA LEU A 57 4.83 7.02 0.73
C LEU A 57 5.38 6.31 1.97
N LEU A 58 4.65 5.32 2.50
CA LEU A 58 5.12 4.54 3.64
C LEU A 58 6.38 3.72 3.29
N ASP A 59 6.39 3.05 2.13
CA ASP A 59 7.58 2.37 1.58
C ASP A 59 8.79 3.31 1.48
N LEU A 60 8.55 4.58 1.14
CA LEU A 60 9.59 5.60 1.04
C LEU A 60 10.21 5.86 2.41
N GLU A 61 9.38 6.07 3.43
CA GLU A 61 9.87 6.37 4.78
C GLU A 61 10.56 5.16 5.44
N TYR A 62 10.11 3.93 5.13
CA TYR A 62 10.79 2.70 5.54
C TYR A 62 12.08 2.38 4.80
N SER A 63 12.39 3.08 3.71
CA SER A 63 13.63 2.83 2.97
C SER A 63 14.88 3.32 3.70
N GLY A 64 14.72 4.15 4.73
CA GLY A 64 15.78 4.64 5.62
C GLY A 64 15.83 3.92 6.97
N ASP A 65 16.41 4.58 7.97
CA ASP A 65 16.36 4.12 9.35
C ASP A 65 14.98 4.42 9.94
N VAL A 66 14.25 3.37 10.32
CA VAL A 66 12.87 3.47 10.79
C VAL A 66 12.73 4.17 12.14
N THR A 67 13.77 4.13 12.98
CA THR A 67 13.76 4.81 14.28
C THR A 67 14.00 6.31 14.11
N GLN A 68 14.89 6.70 13.20
CA GLN A 68 15.13 8.11 12.88
C GLN A 68 13.96 8.73 12.10
N ASN A 69 13.26 7.93 11.30
CA ASN A 69 12.12 8.36 10.51
C ASN A 69 10.76 8.17 11.21
N GLU A 70 10.72 7.81 12.49
CA GLU A 70 9.49 7.49 13.24
C GLU A 70 8.41 8.57 13.04
N ALA A 71 8.77 9.85 13.19
CA ALA A 71 7.83 10.96 13.02
C ALA A 71 7.21 11.05 11.61
N GLU A 72 8.00 10.80 10.56
CA GLU A 72 7.51 10.84 9.17
C GLU A 72 6.65 9.61 8.85
N ILE A 73 7.01 8.45 9.40
CA ILE A 73 6.23 7.20 9.30
C ILE A 73 4.86 7.38 9.96
N LEU A 74 4.83 7.91 11.19
CA LEU A 74 3.58 8.21 11.90
C LEU A 74 2.74 9.25 11.17
N ALA A 75 3.36 10.31 10.64
CA ALA A 75 2.66 11.29 9.80
C ALA A 75 2.07 10.67 8.52
N CYS A 76 2.72 9.65 7.95
CA CYS A 76 2.16 8.89 6.82
C CYS A 76 0.92 8.07 7.24
N PHE A 77 1.00 7.37 8.37
CA PHE A 77 -0.16 6.66 8.92
C PHE A 77 -1.32 7.59 9.23
N ASP A 78 -1.08 8.68 9.96
CA ASP A 78 -2.14 9.64 10.34
C ASP A 78 -2.84 10.22 9.11
N ARG A 79 -2.07 10.56 8.06
CA ARG A 79 -2.64 11.03 6.80
C ARG A 79 -3.50 9.96 6.11
N ALA A 80 -3.10 8.70 6.16
CA ALA A 80 -3.88 7.59 5.63
C ALA A 80 -5.19 7.39 6.42
N LEU A 81 -5.16 7.52 7.74
CA LEU A 81 -6.34 7.36 8.61
C LEU A 81 -7.35 8.52 8.47
N GLN A 82 -6.85 9.72 8.18
CA GLN A 82 -7.67 10.92 7.92
C GLN A 82 -8.17 11.02 6.47
N SER A 83 -7.77 10.10 5.60
CA SER A 83 -8.11 10.12 4.17
C SER A 83 -9.56 9.73 3.87
N GLN A 84 -9.94 9.88 2.59
CA GLN A 84 -11.22 9.44 2.05
C GLN A 84 -11.19 8.00 1.51
N MET A 85 -10.17 7.21 1.88
CA MET A 85 -10.08 5.82 1.49
C MET A 85 -11.23 4.97 2.10
N PRO A 86 -11.58 3.84 1.46
CA PRO A 86 -12.52 2.88 2.03
C PRO A 86 -12.11 2.49 3.46
N LEU A 87 -13.10 2.28 4.33
CA LEU A 87 -12.90 1.97 5.73
C LEU A 87 -11.95 0.77 5.94
N GLU A 88 -12.09 -0.28 5.12
CA GLU A 88 -11.22 -1.46 5.15
C GLU A 88 -9.74 -1.10 4.92
N SER A 89 -9.47 -0.18 3.99
CA SER A 89 -8.11 0.29 3.75
C SER A 89 -7.58 1.10 4.93
N ARG A 90 -8.37 2.03 5.48
CA ARG A 90 -7.96 2.81 6.66
C ARG A 90 -7.72 1.91 7.88
N LEU A 91 -8.55 0.89 8.07
CA LEU A 91 -8.40 -0.09 9.14
C LEU A 91 -7.06 -0.84 9.02
N LEU A 92 -6.69 -1.25 7.81
CA LEU A 92 -5.39 -1.89 7.56
C LEU A 92 -4.22 -0.97 7.93
N PHE A 93 -4.24 0.30 7.51
CA PHE A 93 -3.20 1.27 7.92
C PHE A 93 -3.15 1.45 9.44
N CYS A 94 -4.29 1.39 10.13
CA CYS A 94 -4.35 1.54 11.58
C CYS A 94 -3.73 0.35 12.31
N GLN A 95 -4.01 -0.88 11.83
CA GLN A 95 -3.37 -2.09 12.36
C GLN A 95 -1.86 -2.01 12.21
N ARG A 96 -1.38 -1.54 11.05
CA ARG A 96 0.05 -1.38 10.79
C ARG A 96 0.71 -0.30 11.61
N LYS A 97 0.02 0.80 11.89
CA LYS A 97 0.49 1.84 12.81
C LYS A 97 0.73 1.24 14.20
N VAL A 98 -0.18 0.39 14.68
CA VAL A 98 -0.02 -0.32 15.95
C VAL A 98 1.17 -1.27 15.90
N GLU A 99 1.25 -2.17 14.92
CA GLU A 99 2.39 -3.11 14.75
C GLU A 99 3.74 -2.37 14.70
N PHE A 100 3.82 -1.25 13.97
CA PHE A 100 5.01 -0.43 13.89
C PHE A 100 5.40 0.15 15.25
N LEU A 101 4.43 0.67 16.00
CA LEU A 101 4.65 1.24 17.33
C LEU A 101 5.00 0.16 18.38
N GLU A 102 4.56 -1.08 18.20
CA GLU A 102 4.97 -2.21 19.05
C GLU A 102 6.44 -2.58 18.85
N ASP A 103 6.89 -2.61 17.60
CA ASP A 103 8.26 -3.01 17.25
C ASP A 103 9.27 -1.86 17.46
N PHE A 104 8.89 -0.63 17.12
CA PHE A 104 9.82 0.50 16.98
C PHE A 104 9.43 1.76 17.77
N GLY A 105 8.23 1.82 18.33
CA GLY A 105 7.69 3.02 18.97
C GLY A 105 8.49 3.44 20.21
N SER A 106 8.75 4.74 20.32
CA SER A 106 9.52 5.30 21.44
C SER A 106 8.66 5.74 22.64
N ASP A 107 7.35 5.93 22.45
CA ASP A 107 6.40 6.37 23.48
C ASP A 107 5.18 5.43 23.60
N VAL A 108 5.04 4.78 24.76
CA VAL A 108 3.94 3.86 25.07
C VAL A 108 2.57 4.54 25.04
N ASN A 109 2.49 5.85 25.30
CA ASN A 109 1.23 6.58 25.24
C ASN A 109 0.74 6.73 23.80
N VAL A 110 1.67 6.89 22.85
CA VAL A 110 1.36 6.95 21.41
C VAL A 110 0.86 5.58 20.94
N LEU A 111 1.48 4.48 21.40
CA LEU A 111 0.99 3.13 21.15
C LEU A 111 -0.42 2.92 21.71
N GLY A 112 -0.67 3.34 22.96
CA GLY A 112 -2.00 3.26 23.58
C GLY A 112 -3.07 4.01 22.78
N ALA A 113 -2.76 5.23 22.33
CA ALA A 113 -3.67 6.02 21.49
C ALA A 113 -3.93 5.35 20.12
N ALA A 114 -2.93 4.73 19.51
CA ALA A 114 -3.10 3.99 18.25
C ALA A 114 -4.02 2.76 18.43
N TYR A 115 -3.93 2.07 19.55
CA TYR A 115 -4.85 0.98 19.92
C TYR A 115 -6.30 1.46 20.09
N GLU A 116 -6.51 2.62 20.71
CA GLU A 116 -7.84 3.23 20.84
C GLU A 116 -8.42 3.61 19.48
N GLU A 117 -7.62 4.20 18.60
CA GLU A 117 -7.99 4.54 17.22
C GLU A 117 -8.37 3.29 16.42
N LEU A 118 -7.60 2.22 16.56
CA LEU A 118 -7.90 0.92 15.93
C LEU A 118 -9.23 0.36 16.41
N GLN A 119 -9.48 0.36 17.72
CA GLN A 119 -10.74 -0.13 18.28
C GLN A 119 -11.95 0.68 17.78
N LYS A 120 -11.77 2.00 17.63
CA LYS A 120 -12.82 2.88 17.08
C LYS A 120 -13.13 2.53 15.63
N LEU A 121 -12.12 2.36 14.78
CA LEU A 121 -12.30 1.99 13.37
C LEU A 121 -12.91 0.60 13.20
N GLN A 122 -12.56 -0.36 14.06
CA GLN A 122 -13.18 -1.70 14.06
C GLN A 122 -14.68 -1.62 14.35
N LYS A 123 -15.09 -0.83 15.35
CA LYS A 123 -16.51 -0.61 15.68
C LYS A 123 -17.28 0.05 14.53
N GLU A 124 -16.65 0.96 13.78
CA GLU A 124 -17.24 1.56 12.57
C GLU A 124 -17.42 0.53 11.45
N SER A 125 -16.57 -0.50 11.40
CA SER A 125 -16.61 -1.56 10.39
C SER A 125 -17.62 -2.67 10.68
N GLU A 126 -18.12 -2.77 11.91
CA GLU A 126 -19.18 -3.70 12.25
C GLU A 126 -20.45 -3.32 11.48
N PRO A 127 -21.05 -4.25 10.70
CA PRO A 127 -22.29 -3.94 10.00
C PRO A 127 -23.34 -3.55 11.05
N ALA A 128 -23.98 -2.40 10.86
CA ALA A 128 -25.03 -1.88 11.75
C ALA A 128 -26.22 -2.85 11.85
N LYS A 129 -26.07 -3.92 12.65
CA LYS A 129 -27.09 -4.91 12.95
C LYS A 129 -27.10 -5.15 14.46
N ARG A 130 -27.93 -4.34 15.14
CA ARG A 130 -28.88 -4.70 16.21
C ARG A 130 -29.19 -3.47 17.10
N LYS A 131 -29.84 -2.47 16.51
CA LYS A 131 -30.94 -1.77 17.18
C LYS A 131 -32.19 -1.93 16.32
N ALA A 132 -32.63 -3.17 16.21
CA ALA A 132 -33.97 -3.53 15.78
C ALA A 132 -34.38 -4.68 16.70
N GLU A 133 -34.95 -4.31 17.84
CA GLU A 133 -35.93 -5.13 18.53
C GLU A 133 -37.05 -5.38 17.52
N ASN A 134 -37.15 -6.59 16.99
CA ASN A 134 -38.38 -7.23 16.52
C ASN A 134 -38.01 -8.65 16.06
N GLY A 135 -38.55 -9.63 16.78
CA GLY A 135 -38.39 -11.03 16.47
C GLY A 135 -39.07 -11.40 15.16
N TYR A 136 -38.42 -12.26 14.39
CA TYR A 136 -39.10 -13.19 13.50
C TYR A 136 -38.14 -14.34 13.16
N ASP A 137 -38.65 -15.53 13.41
CA ASP A 137 -38.09 -16.85 13.14
C ASP A 137 -37.71 -17.02 11.66
N SER A 138 -36.58 -17.67 11.39
CA SER A 138 -36.23 -18.10 10.03
C SER A 138 -35.44 -19.39 10.09
N THR A 139 -36.22 -20.46 10.11
CA THR A 139 -35.85 -21.76 9.57
C THR A 139 -35.58 -21.65 8.05
N GLN A 140 -34.67 -22.52 7.60
CA GLN A 140 -34.39 -22.95 6.22
C GLN A 140 -33.23 -22.28 5.47
N GLU A 141 -32.06 -22.93 5.54
CA GLU A 141 -31.12 -23.03 4.40
C GLU A 141 -31.77 -23.85 3.25
N PRO A 142 -31.27 -23.70 2.01
CA PRO A 142 -30.47 -24.81 1.51
C PRO A 142 -29.24 -24.45 0.66
N ASP A 143 -28.22 -25.28 0.91
CA ASP A 143 -27.02 -25.61 0.16
C ASP A 143 -27.28 -25.99 -1.31
N SER A 144 -26.42 -25.55 -2.24
CA SER A 144 -26.31 -26.11 -3.61
C SER A 144 -24.94 -25.82 -4.27
N LYS A 145 -24.00 -26.75 -4.04
CA LYS A 145 -23.09 -27.43 -4.99
C LYS A 145 -22.59 -26.70 -6.27
N ARG A 146 -21.25 -26.54 -6.29
CA ARG A 146 -20.24 -26.97 -7.30
C ARG A 146 -20.57 -26.88 -8.80
N GLN A 147 -19.72 -26.16 -9.55
CA GLN A 147 -19.20 -26.67 -10.84
C GLN A 147 -17.80 -26.11 -11.19
N ARG A 148 -16.88 -27.05 -11.48
CA ARG A 148 -15.53 -26.90 -12.06
C ARG A 148 -15.64 -27.00 -13.58
N VAL A 149 -14.86 -26.23 -14.34
CA VAL A 149 -14.33 -26.64 -15.66
C VAL A 149 -13.07 -25.84 -16.05
N GLU A 150 -12.18 -26.53 -16.76
CA GLU A 150 -10.77 -26.27 -17.10
C GLU A 150 -10.59 -25.41 -18.37
N ASP A 151 -9.53 -24.60 -18.41
CA ASP A 151 -8.33 -24.65 -19.28
C ASP A 151 -8.51 -24.28 -20.77
N GLY A 152 -7.57 -23.49 -21.30
CA GLY A 152 -7.65 -22.94 -22.65
C GLY A 152 -6.53 -21.98 -23.07
N SER A 153 -5.34 -22.56 -23.27
CA SER A 153 -4.41 -22.30 -24.38
C SER A 153 -3.68 -20.93 -24.54
N THR A 154 -2.39 -21.11 -24.78
CA THR A 154 -1.30 -20.18 -25.11
C THR A 154 -1.55 -19.27 -26.33
N GLY A 155 -1.25 -17.99 -26.16
CA GLY A 155 -1.00 -17.04 -27.25
C GLY A 155 0.33 -16.32 -27.03
N ALA A 156 1.31 -16.54 -27.91
CA ALA A 156 2.57 -15.83 -27.93
C ALA A 156 2.34 -14.33 -28.24
N ALA A 157 2.82 -13.45 -27.37
CA ALA A 157 2.75 -12.01 -27.58
C ALA A 157 4.16 -11.43 -27.76
N THR A 158 4.34 -10.81 -28.92
CA THR A 158 5.46 -9.95 -29.29
C THR A 158 5.58 -8.78 -28.30
N ALA A 159 6.80 -8.54 -27.82
CA ALA A 159 7.11 -7.49 -26.87
C ALA A 159 7.07 -6.10 -27.53
N ALA A 160 5.91 -5.46 -27.51
CA ALA A 160 5.77 -4.02 -27.59
C ALA A 160 5.36 -3.52 -26.20
N THR A 161 6.13 -2.60 -25.63
CA THR A 161 5.87 -1.98 -24.32
C THR A 161 4.62 -1.09 -24.39
N ASP A 162 3.47 -1.69 -24.14
CA ASP A 162 2.19 -1.00 -23.95
C ASP A 162 2.10 -0.44 -22.50
N PRO A 163 1.78 0.85 -22.30
CA PRO A 163 1.48 1.42 -20.98
C PRO A 163 0.41 0.63 -20.20
N ALA A 164 -0.54 -0.01 -20.88
CA ALA A 164 -1.55 -0.86 -20.26
C ALA A 164 -0.95 -2.12 -19.61
N ALA A 165 0.06 -2.74 -20.26
CA ALA A 165 0.75 -3.90 -19.70
C ALA A 165 1.52 -3.56 -18.42
N ASN A 166 2.12 -2.36 -18.36
CA ASN A 166 2.79 -1.85 -17.17
C ASN A 166 1.81 -1.54 -16.03
N ASN A 167 0.59 -1.08 -16.36
CA ASN A 167 -0.47 -0.85 -15.38
C ASN A 167 -0.97 -2.17 -14.77
N THR A 168 -1.18 -3.21 -15.58
CA THR A 168 -1.62 -4.54 -15.12
C THR A 168 -0.59 -5.23 -14.21
N ALA A 169 0.68 -5.28 -14.62
CA ALA A 169 1.74 -5.87 -13.80
C ALA A 169 1.91 -5.14 -12.46
N TYR A 170 1.77 -3.81 -12.46
CA TYR A 170 1.85 -3.01 -11.25
C TYR A 170 0.63 -3.19 -10.34
N ASN A 171 -0.57 -3.30 -10.91
CA ASN A 171 -1.78 -3.63 -10.14
C ASN A 171 -1.68 -5.01 -9.47
N ASN A 172 -1.10 -5.99 -10.17
CA ASN A 172 -0.85 -7.31 -9.60
C ASN A 172 0.17 -7.27 -8.46
N TRP A 173 1.27 -6.52 -8.62
CA TRP A 173 2.23 -6.29 -7.53
C TRP A 173 1.56 -5.63 -6.33
N TYR A 174 0.69 -4.65 -6.57
CA TYR A 174 -0.07 -3.99 -5.51
C TYR A 174 -1.05 -4.92 -4.81
N GLN A 175 -1.82 -5.74 -5.54
CA GLN A 175 -2.72 -6.72 -4.94
C GLN A 175 -1.98 -7.80 -4.15
N GLN A 176 -0.83 -8.26 -4.64
CA GLN A 176 0.06 -9.18 -3.91
C GLN A 176 0.62 -8.55 -2.64
N GLN A 177 1.04 -7.29 -2.72
CA GLN A 177 1.40 -6.51 -1.55
C GLN A 177 0.20 -6.48 -0.62
N TYR A 178 -0.93 -5.86 -1.00
CA TYR A 178 -2.18 -5.71 -0.23
C TYR A 178 -2.68 -7.01 0.43
N GLY A 179 -2.65 -8.13 -0.28
CA GLY A 179 -3.02 -9.45 0.23
C GLY A 179 -1.97 -10.11 1.13
N GLY A 180 -0.70 -9.72 1.01
CA GLY A 180 0.41 -10.12 1.87
C GLY A 180 0.62 -9.24 3.11
N TRP A 181 -0.20 -8.19 3.32
CA TRP A 181 -0.08 -7.29 4.49
C TRP A 181 -0.40 -7.96 5.84
N GLY A 182 -0.65 -9.27 5.88
CA GLY A 182 -0.77 -10.03 7.13
C GLY A 182 0.52 -10.73 7.59
N GLN A 183 1.62 -10.66 6.82
CA GLN A 183 2.90 -11.25 7.19
C GLN A 183 4.01 -10.19 7.17
N ASN A 184 4.55 -9.87 8.35
CA ASN A 184 5.65 -8.95 8.65
C ASN A 184 6.54 -8.60 7.45
N SER A 185 6.46 -7.34 7.01
CA SER A 185 7.10 -6.84 5.78
C SER A 185 7.94 -5.57 6.01
N TRP A 186 8.37 -5.29 7.24
CA TRP A 186 9.14 -4.09 7.59
C TRP A 186 10.59 -4.06 7.07
N GLY A 187 10.92 -4.79 5.99
CA GLY A 187 12.32 -4.90 5.56
C GLY A 187 12.64 -5.67 4.28
N GLN A 188 11.67 -6.29 3.60
CA GLN A 188 11.95 -7.11 2.41
C GLN A 188 12.60 -6.32 1.25
N TYR A 189 12.52 -4.99 1.26
CA TYR A 189 13.15 -4.16 0.23
C TYR A 189 14.67 -3.97 0.41
N ASN A 190 15.21 -4.27 1.60
CA ASN A 190 16.65 -4.19 1.87
C ASN A 190 17.42 -5.43 1.37
N GLN A 191 16.75 -6.56 1.12
CA GLN A 191 17.43 -7.77 0.64
C GLN A 191 17.99 -7.61 -0.79
N TYR A 192 17.33 -6.82 -1.64
CA TYR A 192 17.80 -6.56 -3.01
C TYR A 192 18.98 -5.59 -3.10
N ALA A 193 19.30 -4.85 -2.04
CA ALA A 193 20.46 -3.95 -2.04
C ALA A 193 21.79 -4.71 -1.82
N GLN A 194 21.75 -5.91 -1.23
CA GLN A 194 22.94 -6.72 -0.94
C GLN A 194 23.47 -7.51 -2.14
N TYR A 195 22.68 -7.72 -3.19
CA TYR A 195 23.10 -8.53 -4.34
C TYR A 195 24.06 -7.82 -5.33
N ASN A 196 24.39 -6.55 -5.10
CA ASN A 196 25.28 -5.77 -5.97
C ASN A 196 26.73 -5.60 -5.46
N GLN A 197 27.13 -6.33 -4.42
CA GLN A 197 28.54 -6.33 -3.99
C GLN A 197 29.36 -7.28 -4.88
N TYR A 198 29.72 -6.79 -6.06
CA TYR A 198 30.71 -7.40 -6.94
C TYR A 198 32.07 -7.42 -6.21
N TYR A 199 32.46 -8.60 -5.71
CA TYR A 199 33.78 -8.80 -5.13
C TYR A 199 34.86 -8.59 -6.20
N PRO A 200 35.87 -7.73 -5.98
CA PRO A 200 37.01 -7.67 -6.88
C PRO A 200 37.81 -8.98 -6.79
N PRO A 201 38.33 -9.50 -7.92
CA PRO A 201 39.14 -10.72 -7.90
C PRO A 201 40.45 -10.49 -7.13
N PRO A 202 41.01 -11.53 -6.49
CA PRO A 202 42.22 -11.42 -5.70
C PRO A 202 43.42 -11.03 -6.58
N PRO A 203 44.37 -10.25 -6.03
CA PRO A 203 45.56 -9.85 -6.78
C PRO A 203 46.44 -11.07 -7.10
N THR A 204 46.87 -11.16 -8.36
CA THR A 204 47.87 -12.10 -8.87
C THR A 204 49.27 -11.79 -8.39
#